data_AF-A0A523T2Z7-F1
#
_entry.id   AF-A0A523T2Z7-F1
#
_cell.length_a   1.000
_cell.length_b   1.000
_cell.length_c   1.000
_cell.angle_alpha   90.00
_cell.angle_beta   90.00
_cell.angle_gamma   90.00
#
_symmetry.space_group_name_H-M   'P 1'
#
loop_
_entity.id
_entity.type
_entity.pdbx_description
1 polymer ?
#
loop_
_entity_poly.entity_id
_entity_poly.type
_entity_poly.pdbx_seq_one_letter_code
_entity_poly.pdbx_strand_id
1 'polypeptide(L)'
;FLTSGKIVKDQRTAIINEDYCGDCEFCPVTCPYGAISLEPTTEDHFVARVNDLLCEGCGVCVGTCPMNAIELRHSRQDQMAAQMNALMSVNGTSKPLVLAFCCQECGHTAVDSSGMAKLQYPANVRIMKVPCAGIIRVNQILGAFKAGAQGVMVVGCKTDGCHYEVGSDKATKKTDLAKVLLKEYGIEPERLEMFKMVYIEGDQFAKAAQMMTERLTKLGSLKLMDGS
;
A
#
# COMPACT_ATOMS: atom_id res chain seq x y z
N PHE A 1 -0.45 -24.17 -20.30
CA PHE A 1 0.77 -23.62 -20.90
C PHE A 1 1.63 -24.72 -21.52
N LEU A 2 1.97 -25.80 -20.80
CA LEU A 2 2.78 -26.91 -21.35
C LEU A 2 2.14 -27.62 -22.56
N THR A 3 0.80 -27.65 -22.65
CA THR A 3 0.06 -28.26 -23.77
C THR A 3 -0.31 -27.28 -24.90
N SER A 4 -0.31 -25.97 -24.66
CA SER A 4 -0.77 -24.96 -25.62
C SER A 4 0.37 -24.33 -26.44
N GLY A 5 1.63 -24.58 -26.08
CA GLY A 5 2.80 -23.94 -26.69
C GLY A 5 2.86 -22.41 -26.51
N LYS A 6 1.93 -21.84 -25.72
CA LYS A 6 1.81 -20.40 -25.46
C LYS A 6 1.93 -20.15 -23.96
N ILE A 7 2.80 -19.20 -23.63
CA ILE A 7 2.92 -18.63 -22.29
C ILE A 7 1.97 -17.42 -22.23
N VAL A 8 1.08 -17.41 -21.25
CA VAL A 8 0.20 -16.28 -20.98
C VAL A 8 0.73 -15.61 -19.72
N LYS A 9 1.21 -14.36 -19.85
CA LYS A 9 1.59 -13.55 -18.69
C LYS A 9 0.33 -13.05 -18.00
N ASP A 10 0.36 -13.09 -16.67
CA ASP A 10 -0.63 -12.43 -15.84
C ASP A 10 -0.70 -10.93 -16.20
N GLN A 11 -1.91 -10.40 -16.45
CA GLN A 11 -2.12 -9.02 -16.87
C GLN A 11 -2.23 -8.04 -15.68
N ARG A 12 -1.67 -8.37 -14.52
CA ARG A 12 -1.44 -7.41 -13.41
C ARG A 12 -0.33 -6.41 -13.78
N THR A 13 -0.51 -5.65 -14.86
CA THR A 13 0.44 -4.63 -15.31
C THR A 13 -0.09 -3.23 -15.04
N ALA A 14 0.83 -2.27 -14.99
CA ALA A 14 0.48 -0.87 -14.82
C ALA A 14 -0.12 -0.31 -16.12
N ILE A 15 -1.08 0.59 -15.98
CA ILE A 15 -1.66 1.37 -17.08
C ILE A 15 -1.50 2.86 -16.77
N ILE A 16 -1.28 3.65 -17.82
CA ILE A 16 -1.05 5.09 -17.70
C ILE A 16 -2.18 5.80 -18.44
N ASN A 17 -2.84 6.71 -17.74
CA ASN A 17 -3.74 7.67 -18.35
C ASN A 17 -2.92 8.84 -18.88
N GLU A 18 -2.91 8.97 -20.20
CA GLU A 18 -2.13 9.96 -20.95
C GLU A 18 -2.60 11.38 -20.66
N ASP A 19 -3.90 11.60 -20.48
CA ASP A 19 -4.50 12.91 -20.20
C ASP A 19 -4.03 13.51 -18.87
N TYR A 20 -3.56 12.67 -17.94
CA TYR A 20 -3.01 13.09 -16.65
C TYR A 20 -1.48 12.97 -16.59
N CYS A 21 -0.82 12.44 -17.62
CA CYS A 21 0.63 12.23 -17.60
C CYS A 21 1.38 13.54 -17.81
N GLY A 22 1.94 14.11 -16.74
CA GLY A 22 2.74 15.33 -16.81
C GLY A 22 4.23 15.08 -16.94
N ASP A 23 4.66 14.20 -17.86
CA ASP A 23 6.02 14.02 -18.42
C ASP A 23 7.27 14.07 -17.47
N CYS A 24 7.07 13.96 -16.15
CA CYS A 24 8.08 14.19 -15.11
C CYS A 24 9.15 13.10 -14.90
N GLU A 25 9.11 12.02 -15.70
CA GLU A 25 10.07 10.91 -15.67
C GLU A 25 10.24 10.12 -14.35
N PHE A 26 9.45 10.39 -13.30
CA PHE A 26 9.60 9.64 -12.04
C PHE A 26 9.28 8.14 -12.17
N CYS A 27 8.36 7.78 -13.06
CA CYS A 27 7.93 6.40 -13.25
C CYS A 27 8.99 5.49 -13.91
N PRO A 28 9.70 5.87 -15.00
CA PRO A 28 10.83 5.08 -15.49
C PRO A 28 11.97 4.98 -14.46
N VAL A 29 12.32 6.09 -13.79
CA VAL A 29 13.41 6.10 -12.79
C VAL A 29 13.12 5.19 -11.60
N THR A 30 11.87 5.08 -11.16
CA THR A 30 11.53 4.24 -10.00
C THR A 30 11.24 2.78 -10.35
N CYS A 31 11.16 2.41 -11.63
CA CYS A 31 10.82 1.05 -12.04
C CYS A 31 12.05 0.12 -11.94
N PRO A 32 12.04 -0.89 -11.04
CA PRO A 32 13.20 -1.80 -10.93
C PRO A 32 13.35 -2.72 -12.15
N TYR A 33 12.29 -2.87 -12.95
CA TYR A 33 12.24 -3.78 -14.10
C TYR A 33 12.50 -3.09 -15.45
N GLY A 34 12.75 -1.77 -15.46
CA GLY A 34 12.88 -1.02 -16.71
C GLY A 34 11.66 -1.11 -17.63
N ALA A 35 10.47 -1.33 -17.05
CA ALA A 35 9.25 -1.61 -17.80
C ALA A 35 8.52 -0.34 -18.31
N ILE A 36 9.08 0.85 -18.08
CA ILE A 36 8.44 2.12 -18.43
C ILE A 36 9.41 2.95 -19.26
N SER A 37 8.92 3.48 -20.38
CA SER A 37 9.64 4.39 -21.28
C SER A 37 8.83 5.67 -21.52
N LEU A 38 9.48 6.71 -22.03
CA LEU A 38 8.82 7.93 -22.50
C LEU A 38 8.77 7.89 -24.03
N GLU A 39 7.59 8.15 -24.58
CA GLU A 39 7.34 8.23 -26.02
C GLU A 39 6.89 9.64 -26.39
N PRO A 40 7.40 10.22 -27.49
CA PRO A 40 6.97 11.54 -27.93
C PRO A 40 5.53 11.51 -28.44
N THR A 41 4.77 12.56 -28.16
CA THR A 41 3.42 12.76 -28.70
C THR A 41 3.43 13.74 -29.89
N THR A 42 2.26 13.95 -30.48
CA THR A 42 2.05 14.94 -31.54
C THR A 42 2.12 16.39 -31.05
N GLU A 43 2.02 16.62 -29.74
CA GLU A 43 1.91 17.94 -29.11
C GLU A 43 3.16 18.32 -28.33
N ASP A 44 4.35 18.04 -28.88
CA ASP A 44 5.68 18.41 -28.36
C ASP A 44 5.88 18.13 -26.85
N HIS A 45 5.29 17.04 -26.36
CA HIS A 45 5.50 16.52 -25.01
C HIS A 45 5.70 15.00 -25.04
N PHE A 46 6.10 14.43 -23.90
CA PHE A 46 6.31 13.00 -23.77
C PHE A 46 5.24 12.35 -22.89
N VAL A 47 4.87 11.11 -23.21
CA VAL A 47 3.96 10.31 -22.39
C VAL A 47 4.65 9.03 -21.95
N ALA A 48 4.45 8.66 -20.69
CA ALA A 48 4.96 7.41 -20.18
C ALA A 48 4.15 6.23 -20.74
N ARG A 49 4.86 5.15 -21.10
CA ARG A 49 4.30 3.93 -21.67
C ARG A 49 4.86 2.72 -20.94
N VAL A 50 4.00 1.74 -20.69
CA VAL A 50 4.34 0.52 -19.96
C VAL A 50 4.54 -0.62 -20.95
N ASN A 51 5.68 -1.29 -20.86
CA ASN A 51 5.89 -2.57 -21.50
C ASN A 51 5.27 -3.68 -20.62
N ASP A 52 4.11 -4.18 -21.05
CA ASP A 52 3.36 -5.23 -20.34
C ASP A 52 4.20 -6.52 -20.14
N LEU A 53 5.14 -6.84 -21.03
CA LEU A 53 5.98 -8.03 -20.92
C LEU A 53 7.05 -7.89 -19.84
N LEU A 54 7.55 -6.67 -19.58
CA LEU A 54 8.54 -6.40 -18.52
C LEU A 54 7.90 -6.05 -17.18
N CYS A 55 6.63 -5.59 -17.18
CA CYS A 55 5.98 -5.13 -15.96
C CYS A 55 5.63 -6.30 -15.02
N GLU A 56 6.23 -6.34 -13.84
CA GLU A 56 5.95 -7.37 -12.81
C GLU A 56 4.82 -7.01 -11.84
N GLY A 57 4.12 -5.90 -12.07
CA GLY A 57 2.91 -5.56 -11.32
C GLY A 57 3.11 -5.08 -9.88
N CYS A 58 4.30 -4.62 -9.53
CA CYS A 58 4.62 -4.19 -8.16
C CYS A 58 3.88 -2.91 -7.72
N GLY A 59 3.43 -2.08 -8.66
CA GLY A 59 2.73 -0.82 -8.35
C GLY A 59 3.62 0.30 -7.77
N VAL A 60 4.95 0.18 -7.78
CA VAL A 60 5.84 1.25 -7.27
C VAL A 60 5.67 2.56 -8.07
N CYS A 61 5.47 2.46 -9.38
CA CYS A 61 5.18 3.62 -10.25
C CYS A 61 3.85 4.29 -9.89
N VAL A 62 2.79 3.51 -9.61
CA VAL A 62 1.50 4.00 -9.10
C VAL A 62 1.75 4.81 -7.83
N GLY A 63 2.48 4.24 -6.88
CA GLY A 63 2.78 4.86 -5.59
C GLY A 63 3.73 6.07 -5.66
N THR A 64 4.33 6.35 -6.82
CA THR A 64 5.30 7.44 -7.03
C THR A 64 4.74 8.56 -7.90
N CYS A 65 3.79 8.26 -8.79
CA CYS A 65 3.23 9.25 -9.72
C CYS A 65 2.54 10.39 -8.97
N PRO A 66 3.05 11.64 -9.07
CA PRO A 66 2.45 12.80 -8.40
C PRO A 66 1.12 13.20 -9.05
N MET A 67 0.97 12.97 -10.35
CA MET A 67 -0.22 13.31 -11.13
C MET A 67 -1.35 12.31 -10.98
N ASN A 68 -1.13 11.21 -10.26
CA ASN A 68 -2.09 10.12 -10.15
C ASN A 68 -2.49 9.51 -11.52
N ALA A 69 -1.61 9.59 -12.51
CA ALA A 69 -1.86 9.13 -13.88
C ALA A 69 -1.72 7.61 -14.05
N ILE A 70 -1.18 6.90 -13.06
CA ILE A 70 -0.84 5.48 -13.18
C ILE A 70 -1.73 4.66 -12.26
N GLU A 71 -2.31 3.59 -12.80
CA GLU A 71 -3.04 2.57 -12.06
C GLU A 71 -2.43 1.18 -12.28
N LEU A 72 -2.77 0.23 -11.41
CA LEU A 72 -2.44 -1.18 -11.62
C LEU A 72 -3.70 -1.96 -11.95
N ARG A 73 -3.69 -2.75 -13.03
CA ARG A 73 -4.80 -3.66 -13.35
C ARG A 73 -5.05 -4.58 -12.15
N HIS A 74 -6.32 -4.71 -11.75
CA HIS A 74 -6.75 -5.46 -10.55
C HIS A 74 -6.31 -4.88 -9.19
N SER A 75 -5.83 -3.63 -9.15
CA SER A 75 -5.63 -2.85 -7.93
C SER A 75 -5.78 -1.36 -8.26
N ARG A 76 -6.88 -1.02 -8.93
CA ARG A 76 -7.18 0.36 -9.29
C ARG A 76 -7.51 1.19 -8.05
N GLN A 77 -7.42 2.51 -8.18
CA GLN A 77 -7.61 3.38 -7.03
C GLN A 77 -9.04 3.36 -6.49
N ASP A 78 -10.03 3.28 -7.38
CA ASP A 78 -11.45 3.10 -7.03
C ASP A 78 -11.67 1.80 -6.23
N GLN A 79 -11.05 0.71 -6.66
CA GLN A 79 -11.13 -0.60 -6.01
C GLN A 79 -10.49 -0.58 -4.62
N MET A 80 -9.29 -0.02 -4.50
CA MET A 80 -8.62 0.13 -3.21
C MET A 80 -9.42 1.03 -2.25
N ALA A 81 -9.95 2.16 -2.74
CA ALA A 81 -10.77 3.04 -1.91
C ALA A 81 -12.07 2.36 -1.45
N ALA A 82 -12.76 1.64 -2.35
CA ALA A 82 -13.97 0.90 -2.01
C ALA A 82 -13.71 -0.19 -0.96
N GLN A 83 -12.63 -0.97 -1.12
CA GLN A 83 -12.24 -1.98 -0.14
C GLN A 83 -11.88 -1.36 1.21
N MET A 84 -11.21 -0.19 1.22
CA MET A 84 -10.85 0.52 2.44
C MET A 84 -12.09 0.96 3.22
N ASN A 85 -13.01 1.62 2.52
CA ASN A 85 -14.27 2.09 3.11
C ASN A 85 -15.11 0.91 3.64
N ALA A 86 -15.18 -0.19 2.87
CA ALA A 86 -15.88 -1.39 3.30
C ALA A 86 -15.28 -1.96 4.60
N LEU A 87 -13.95 -2.11 4.68
CA LEU A 87 -13.26 -2.62 5.88
C LEU A 87 -13.50 -1.75 7.12
N MET A 88 -13.61 -0.44 6.95
CA MET A 88 -13.85 0.51 8.05
C MET A 88 -15.33 0.63 8.45
N SER A 89 -16.27 0.30 7.55
CA SER A 89 -17.71 0.35 7.83
C SER A 89 -18.26 -0.86 8.62
N VAL A 90 -17.46 -1.92 8.81
CA VAL A 90 -17.91 -3.12 9.53
C VAL A 90 -18.04 -2.82 11.02
N ASN A 91 -19.28 -2.80 11.51
CA ASN A 91 -19.61 -2.67 12.92
C ASN A 91 -19.45 -4.01 13.66
N GLY A 92 -19.21 -3.96 14.98
CA GLY A 92 -19.30 -5.13 15.86
C GLY A 92 -17.97 -5.71 16.38
N THR A 93 -16.83 -5.06 16.15
CA THR A 93 -15.58 -5.42 16.83
C THR A 93 -15.19 -4.39 17.88
N SER A 94 -14.23 -4.77 18.73
CA SER A 94 -13.59 -3.85 19.67
C SER A 94 -13.06 -2.60 18.92
N LYS A 95 -13.12 -1.46 19.61
CA LYS A 95 -12.38 -0.24 19.23
C LYS A 95 -11.03 -0.25 19.98
N PRO A 96 -9.99 0.43 19.49
CA PRO A 96 -9.92 1.30 18.30
C PRO A 96 -9.75 0.54 16.98
N LEU A 97 -10.40 0.96 15.88
CA LEU A 97 -10.22 0.31 14.57
C LEU A 97 -8.84 0.59 13.97
N VAL A 98 -8.17 -0.45 13.50
CA VAL A 98 -6.85 -0.35 12.86
C VAL A 98 -6.94 -0.86 11.44
N LEU A 99 -6.48 -0.08 10.45
CA LEU A 99 -6.32 -0.57 9.09
C LEU A 99 -4.86 -0.96 8.85
N ALA A 100 -4.62 -2.21 8.47
CA ALA A 100 -3.32 -2.72 8.08
C ALA A 100 -3.25 -2.93 6.57
N PHE A 101 -2.46 -2.09 5.88
CA PHE A 101 -2.07 -2.35 4.50
C PHE A 101 -0.97 -3.41 4.48
N CYS A 102 -1.26 -4.60 3.98
CA CYS A 102 -0.32 -5.71 3.96
C CYS A 102 0.16 -5.99 2.54
N CYS A 103 1.47 -5.85 2.32
CA CYS A 103 2.14 -6.37 1.12
C CYS A 103 1.80 -7.85 0.92
N GLN A 104 1.44 -8.25 -0.29
CA GLN A 104 1.01 -9.60 -0.61
C GLN A 104 2.04 -10.66 -0.23
N GLU A 105 3.33 -10.39 -0.47
CA GLU A 105 4.39 -11.41 -0.40
C GLU A 105 4.91 -11.71 1.01
N CYS A 106 4.94 -10.71 1.91
CA CYS A 106 5.43 -10.91 3.28
C CYS A 106 4.42 -10.49 4.34
N GLY A 107 3.73 -9.36 4.14
CA GLY A 107 2.78 -8.86 5.13
C GLY A 107 1.56 -9.76 5.22
N HIS A 108 0.93 -10.07 4.09
CA HIS A 108 -0.29 -10.89 4.07
C HIS A 108 0.00 -12.36 4.39
N THR A 109 1.12 -12.90 3.90
CA THR A 109 1.54 -14.25 4.28
C THR A 109 1.89 -14.37 5.77
N ALA A 110 2.42 -13.32 6.40
CA ALA A 110 2.66 -13.32 7.85
C ALA A 110 1.33 -13.32 8.62
N VAL A 111 0.28 -12.67 8.10
CA VAL A 111 -1.08 -12.81 8.63
C VAL A 111 -1.52 -14.27 8.55
N ASP A 112 -1.39 -14.90 7.38
CA ASP A 112 -1.77 -16.29 7.19
C ASP A 112 -0.99 -17.23 8.12
N SER A 113 0.33 -17.00 8.26
CA SER A 113 1.21 -17.70 9.21
C SER A 113 0.73 -17.55 10.65
N SER A 114 0.29 -16.35 11.05
CA SER A 114 -0.26 -16.11 12.40
C SER A 114 -1.52 -16.95 12.65
N GLY A 115 -2.38 -17.09 11.63
CA GLY A 115 -3.57 -17.93 11.68
C GLY A 115 -3.25 -19.42 11.78
N MET A 116 -2.30 -19.90 10.97
CA MET A 116 -1.83 -21.30 11.00
C MET A 116 -1.23 -21.67 12.36
N ALA A 117 -0.47 -20.74 12.95
CA ALA A 117 0.12 -20.89 14.28
C ALA A 117 -0.89 -20.67 15.43
N LYS A 118 -2.18 -20.39 15.12
CA LYS A 118 -3.26 -20.14 16.07
C LYS A 118 -2.98 -18.97 17.03
N LEU A 119 -2.16 -18.02 16.59
CA LEU A 119 -1.81 -16.86 17.39
C LEU A 119 -3.01 -15.93 17.52
N GLN A 120 -3.20 -15.41 18.73
CA GLN A 120 -4.27 -14.47 19.01
C GLN A 120 -3.75 -13.04 18.86
N TYR A 121 -4.49 -12.22 18.14
CA TYR A 121 -4.29 -10.78 18.08
C TYR A 121 -5.63 -10.05 18.10
N PRO A 122 -5.64 -8.75 18.42
CA PRO A 122 -6.88 -8.01 18.60
C PRO A 122 -7.76 -7.98 17.34
N ALA A 123 -9.05 -8.31 17.48
CA ALA A 123 -10.00 -8.43 16.38
C ALA A 123 -10.40 -7.09 15.72
N ASN A 124 -9.86 -5.97 16.19
CA ASN A 124 -10.04 -4.62 15.66
C ASN A 124 -9.07 -4.28 14.51
N VAL A 125 -8.09 -5.15 14.23
CA VAL A 125 -7.16 -5.00 13.11
C VAL A 125 -7.79 -5.54 11.83
N ARG A 126 -7.90 -4.69 10.81
CA ARG A 126 -8.50 -4.98 9.50
C ARG A 126 -7.43 -5.01 8.45
N ILE A 127 -7.41 -6.07 7.66
CA ILE A 127 -6.31 -6.35 6.74
C ILE A 127 -6.75 -6.03 5.32
N MET A 128 -6.03 -5.10 4.71
CA MET A 128 -6.14 -4.79 3.30
C MET A 128 -4.89 -5.31 2.59
N LYS A 129 -5.06 -6.32 1.75
CA LYS A 129 -3.97 -6.81 0.91
C LYS A 129 -3.69 -5.84 -0.23
N VAL A 130 -2.42 -5.53 -0.46
CA VAL A 130 -1.91 -4.79 -1.61
C VAL A 130 -0.79 -5.59 -2.28
N PRO A 131 -0.60 -5.51 -3.61
CA PRO A 131 0.44 -6.28 -4.30
C PRO A 131 1.84 -6.05 -3.72
N CYS A 132 2.17 -4.79 -3.44
CA CYS A 132 3.38 -4.40 -2.73
C CYS A 132 3.08 -3.20 -1.84
N ALA A 133 3.78 -3.06 -0.71
CA ALA A 133 3.73 -1.81 0.07
C ALA A 133 4.12 -0.57 -0.77
N GLY A 134 4.93 -0.77 -1.82
CA GLY A 134 5.36 0.28 -2.74
C GLY A 134 4.22 0.97 -3.49
N ILE A 135 3.04 0.35 -3.64
CA ILE A 135 1.86 0.96 -4.27
C ILE A 135 1.21 2.03 -3.38
N ILE A 136 1.37 1.92 -2.06
CA ILE A 136 0.65 2.74 -1.08
C ILE A 136 1.07 4.20 -1.23
N ARG A 137 0.11 5.08 -1.48
CA ARG A 137 0.35 6.53 -1.53
C ARG A 137 0.06 7.19 -0.19
N VAL A 138 0.64 8.37 0.01
CA VAL A 138 0.37 9.20 1.21
C VAL A 138 -1.12 9.53 1.32
N ASN A 139 -1.79 9.87 0.21
CA ASN A 139 -3.23 10.15 0.22
C ASN A 139 -4.10 8.95 0.62
N GLN A 140 -3.65 7.70 0.38
CA GLN A 140 -4.35 6.50 0.85
C GLN A 140 -4.19 6.29 2.35
N ILE A 141 -3.00 6.59 2.90
CA ILE A 141 -2.76 6.57 4.34
C ILE A 141 -3.65 7.61 5.04
N LEU A 142 -3.68 8.84 4.53
CA LEU A 142 -4.54 9.91 5.06
C LEU A 142 -6.02 9.57 4.87
N GLY A 143 -6.38 9.01 3.72
CA GLY A 143 -7.73 8.54 3.41
C GLY A 143 -8.24 7.46 4.37
N ALA A 144 -7.35 6.62 4.90
CA ALA A 144 -7.72 5.60 5.89
C ALA A 144 -8.22 6.23 7.20
N PHE A 145 -7.59 7.30 7.66
CA PHE A 145 -8.08 8.05 8.83
C PHE A 145 -9.45 8.66 8.54
N LYS A 146 -9.62 9.30 7.38
CA LYS A 146 -10.93 9.82 6.92
C LYS A 146 -12.01 8.74 6.86
N ALA A 147 -11.64 7.51 6.50
CA ALA A 147 -12.55 6.36 6.47
C ALA A 147 -12.91 5.82 7.87
N GLY A 148 -12.28 6.33 8.94
CA GLY A 148 -12.59 5.97 10.33
C GLY A 148 -11.50 5.18 11.06
N ALA A 149 -10.35 4.92 10.41
CA ALA A 149 -9.23 4.27 11.09
C ALA A 149 -8.73 5.15 12.26
N GLN A 150 -8.51 4.54 13.41
CA GLN A 150 -7.92 5.19 14.59
C GLN A 150 -6.39 5.06 14.58
N GLY A 151 -5.88 4.08 13.83
CA GLY A 151 -4.48 3.95 13.45
C GLY A 151 -4.33 3.13 12.18
N VAL A 152 -3.17 3.28 11.56
CA VAL A 152 -2.82 2.66 10.28
C VAL A 152 -1.50 1.93 10.43
N MET A 153 -1.47 0.68 9.98
CA MET A 153 -0.26 -0.12 9.87
C MET A 153 0.09 -0.28 8.39
N VAL A 154 1.36 -0.10 8.03
CA VAL A 154 1.90 -0.53 6.74
C VAL A 154 2.78 -1.74 7.00
N VAL A 155 2.44 -2.90 6.45
CA VAL A 155 3.17 -4.15 6.66
C VAL A 155 3.87 -4.55 5.37
N GLY A 156 5.19 -4.41 5.36
CA GLY A 156 6.04 -4.69 4.20
C GLY A 156 7.05 -5.79 4.45
N CYS A 157 7.74 -6.19 3.38
CA CYS A 157 8.92 -7.05 3.45
C CYS A 157 10.05 -6.34 4.22
N LYS A 158 10.97 -7.09 4.82
CA LYS A 158 12.27 -6.52 5.23
C LYS A 158 13.02 -5.94 4.02
N THR A 159 13.82 -4.90 4.25
CA THR A 159 14.46 -4.11 3.19
C THR A 159 15.43 -4.95 2.36
N ASP A 160 16.18 -5.83 3.00
CA ASP A 160 17.11 -6.79 2.38
C ASP A 160 16.41 -7.98 1.67
N GLY A 161 15.10 -8.12 1.84
CA GLY A 161 14.30 -9.22 1.29
C GLY A 161 13.02 -8.76 0.59
N CYS A 162 13.00 -7.56 0.00
CA CYS A 162 11.84 -7.08 -0.74
C CYS A 162 11.69 -7.84 -2.06
N HIS A 163 10.51 -8.44 -2.28
CA HIS A 163 10.24 -9.21 -3.51
C HIS A 163 10.42 -8.38 -4.79
N TYR A 164 10.03 -7.09 -4.74
CA TYR A 164 10.16 -6.16 -5.86
C TYR A 164 11.33 -5.17 -5.67
N GLU A 165 12.34 -5.58 -4.90
CA GLU A 165 13.60 -4.87 -4.62
C GLU A 165 13.46 -3.55 -3.85
N VAL A 166 12.69 -2.59 -4.36
CA VAL A 166 12.63 -1.21 -3.85
C VAL A 166 11.32 -0.88 -3.12
N GLY A 167 10.33 -1.76 -3.18
CA GLY A 167 8.96 -1.47 -2.74
C GLY A 167 8.84 -1.09 -1.25
N SER A 168 9.44 -1.88 -0.36
CA SER A 168 9.41 -1.63 1.09
C SER A 168 10.12 -0.32 1.47
N ASP A 169 11.21 0.03 0.81
CA ASP A 169 11.96 1.24 1.10
C ASP A 169 11.22 2.49 0.66
N LYS A 170 10.60 2.45 -0.52
CA LYS A 170 9.72 3.54 -1.00
C LYS A 170 8.51 3.70 -0.06
N ALA A 171 7.94 2.61 0.42
CA ALA A 171 6.84 2.66 1.39
C ALA A 171 7.28 3.25 2.75
N THR A 172 8.50 2.96 3.20
CA THR A 172 9.07 3.54 4.44
C THR A 172 9.11 5.06 4.33
N LYS A 173 9.74 5.57 3.26
CA LYS A 173 9.84 7.02 3.01
C LYS A 173 8.47 7.71 2.93
N LYS A 174 7.49 7.06 2.31
CA LYS A 174 6.11 7.58 2.24
C LYS A 174 5.40 7.55 3.60
N THR A 175 5.65 6.54 4.41
CA THR A 175 5.12 6.45 5.78
C THR A 175 5.71 7.56 6.65
N ASP A 176 7.01 7.80 6.55
CA ASP A 176 7.69 8.88 7.29
C ASP A 176 7.18 10.26 6.85
N LEU A 177 7.02 10.47 5.54
CA LEU A 177 6.41 11.70 5.01
C LEU A 177 4.97 11.87 5.52
N ALA A 178 4.18 10.80 5.54
CA ALA A 178 2.82 10.84 6.08
C ALA A 178 2.81 11.15 7.58
N LYS A 179 3.76 10.63 8.38
CA LYS A 179 3.92 10.97 9.80
C LYS A 179 4.16 12.48 10.01
N VAL A 180 4.99 13.09 9.17
CA VAL A 180 5.21 14.55 9.19
C VAL A 180 3.89 15.28 8.92
N LEU A 181 3.16 14.90 7.86
CA LEU A 181 1.88 15.52 7.55
C LEU A 181 0.85 15.34 8.67
N LEU A 182 0.75 14.15 9.27
CA LEU A 182 -0.15 13.91 10.40
C LEU A 182 0.12 14.88 11.55
N LYS A 183 1.40 15.09 11.90
CA LYS A 183 1.80 16.05 12.92
C LYS A 183 1.33 17.47 12.61
N GLU A 184 1.47 17.91 11.35
CA GLU A 184 1.03 19.23 10.91
C GLU A 184 -0.51 19.40 11.00
N TYR A 185 -1.27 18.32 10.78
CA TYR A 185 -2.72 18.29 10.96
C TYR A 185 -3.16 18.05 12.42
N GLY A 186 -2.25 18.05 13.38
CA GLY A 186 -2.54 17.84 14.80
C GLY A 186 -2.93 16.39 15.14
N ILE A 187 -2.61 15.44 14.27
CA ILE A 187 -2.82 14.00 14.50
C ILE A 187 -1.51 13.39 15.01
N GLU A 188 -1.59 12.60 16.07
CA GLU A 188 -0.43 11.96 16.68
C GLU A 188 0.26 11.01 15.68
N PRO A 189 1.53 11.27 15.27
CA PRO A 189 2.24 10.46 14.27
C PRO A 189 2.36 8.98 14.65
N GLU A 190 2.29 8.67 15.94
CA GLU A 190 2.32 7.34 16.51
C GLU A 190 1.13 6.47 16.05
N ARG A 191 0.04 7.09 15.56
CA ARG A 191 -1.11 6.39 14.95
C ARG A 191 -0.77 5.73 13.61
N LEU A 192 0.37 6.04 13.01
CA LEU A 192 0.87 5.43 11.78
C LEU A 192 2.19 4.72 12.06
N GLU A 193 2.33 3.47 11.62
CA GLU A 193 3.60 2.75 11.74
C GLU A 193 3.83 1.78 10.58
N MET A 194 5.08 1.69 10.11
CA MET A 194 5.47 0.64 9.19
C MET A 194 6.16 -0.50 9.93
N PHE A 195 5.65 -1.72 9.74
CA PHE A 195 6.23 -2.95 10.22
C PHE A 195 6.86 -3.71 9.06
N LYS A 196 8.11 -4.16 9.26
CA LYS A 196 8.85 -4.95 8.28
C LYS A 196 9.02 -6.36 8.80
N MET A 197 8.56 -7.33 8.03
CA MET A 197 8.60 -8.74 8.40
C MET A 197 8.85 -9.63 7.19
N VAL A 198 9.15 -10.90 7.44
CA VAL A 198 9.28 -11.95 6.44
C VAL A 198 8.03 -12.83 6.48
N TYR A 199 7.73 -13.54 5.39
CA TYR A 199 6.48 -14.26 5.20
C TYR A 199 6.08 -15.25 6.31
N ILE A 200 7.04 -15.80 7.05
CA ILE A 200 6.80 -16.79 8.12
C ILE A 200 6.64 -16.16 9.52
N GLU A 201 6.93 -14.87 9.68
CA GLU A 201 6.96 -14.17 10.97
C GLU A 201 5.56 -13.78 11.46
N GLY A 202 4.65 -14.75 11.55
CA GLY A 202 3.28 -14.54 12.04
C GLY A 202 3.23 -14.11 13.50
N ASP A 203 4.23 -14.50 14.31
CA ASP A 203 4.39 -14.01 15.68
C ASP A 203 4.71 -12.51 15.72
N GLN A 204 5.51 -12.01 14.78
CA GLN A 204 5.81 -10.59 14.66
C GLN A 204 4.58 -9.79 14.21
N PHE A 205 3.78 -10.34 13.29
CA PHE A 205 2.50 -9.72 12.93
C PHE A 205 1.55 -9.61 14.14
N ALA A 206 1.36 -10.70 14.89
CA ALA A 206 0.50 -10.71 16.07
C ALA A 206 0.97 -9.70 17.14
N LYS A 207 2.28 -9.65 17.40
CA LYS A 207 2.90 -8.65 18.31
C LYS A 207 2.70 -7.22 17.81
N ALA A 208 2.89 -6.96 16.52
CA ALA A 208 2.68 -5.64 15.92
C ALA A 208 1.23 -5.18 16.05
N ALA A 209 0.26 -6.07 15.81
CA ALA A 209 -1.17 -5.83 15.97
C ALA A 209 -1.54 -5.50 17.43
N GLN A 210 -0.99 -6.23 18.39
CA GLN A 210 -1.16 -5.96 19.82
C GLN A 210 -0.57 -4.60 20.19
N MET A 211 0.69 -4.37 19.84
CA MET A 211 1.40 -3.12 20.13
C MET A 211 0.67 -1.90 19.56
N MET A 212 0.19 -1.98 18.31
CA MET A 212 -0.59 -0.89 17.71
C MET A 212 -1.90 -0.67 18.47
N THR A 213 -2.63 -1.73 18.81
CA THR A 213 -3.90 -1.62 19.53
C THR A 213 -3.71 -0.99 20.92
N GLU A 214 -2.69 -1.42 21.66
CA GLU A 214 -2.36 -0.86 22.98
C GLU A 214 -1.95 0.61 22.90
N ARG A 215 -1.12 0.96 21.91
CA ARG A 215 -0.70 2.34 21.63
C ARG A 215 -1.91 3.23 21.39
N LEU A 216 -2.83 2.82 20.51
CA LEU A 216 -4.03 3.58 20.20
C LEU A 216 -5.00 3.67 21.37
N THR A 217 -5.07 2.63 22.20
CA THR A 217 -5.89 2.66 23.43
C THR A 217 -5.38 3.74 24.39
N LYS A 218 -4.06 3.91 24.52
CA LYS A 218 -3.44 4.97 25.34
C LYS A 218 -3.64 6.37 24.75
N LEU A 219 -3.54 6.51 23.42
CA LEU A 219 -3.81 7.78 22.72
C LEU A 219 -5.28 8.17 22.74
N GLY A 220 -6.18 7.21 22.97
CA GLY A 220 -7.61 7.43 22.94
C GLY A 220 -8.16 7.65 21.52
N SER A 221 -9.44 8.03 21.46
CA SER A 221 -10.14 8.21 20.20
C SER A 221 -9.60 9.43 19.44
N LEU A 222 -9.20 9.21 18.20
CA LEU A 222 -8.93 10.27 17.24
C LEU A 222 -10.23 11.03 16.98
N LYS A 223 -10.20 12.33 17.21
CA LYS A 223 -11.21 13.27 16.73
C LYS A 223 -10.61 13.96 15.52
N LEU A 224 -11.05 13.57 14.33
CA LEU A 224 -10.75 14.38 13.15
C LEU A 224 -11.41 15.73 13.37
N MET A 225 -10.76 16.82 12.94
CA MET A 225 -11.43 18.11 12.88
C MET A 225 -12.68 17.90 12.01
N ASP A 226 -13.86 17.97 12.63
CA ASP A 226 -15.11 17.90 11.92
C ASP A 226 -15.05 19.01 10.86
N GLY A 227 -15.11 18.61 9.59
CA GLY A 227 -15.19 19.56 8.50
C GLY A 227 -16.47 20.37 8.66
N SER A 228 -16.35 21.58 9.18
CA SER A 228 -17.36 22.64 9.11
C SER A 228 -17.61 23.03 7.66
#